data_AF-A0A8S3J3V1-F1
#
_entry.id   AF-A0A8S3J3V1-F1
#
_cell.length_a   1.000
_cell.length_b   1.000
_cell.length_c   1.000
_cell.angle_alpha   90.00
_cell.angle_beta   90.00
_cell.angle_gamma   90.00
#
_symmetry.space_group_name_H-M   'P 1'
#
loop_
_entity.id
_entity.type
_entity.pdbx_description
1 polymer ?
#
loop_
_entity_poly.entity_id
_entity_poly.type
_entity_poly.pdbx_seq_one_letter_code
_entity_poly.pdbx_strand_id
1 'polypeptide(L)'
;LVRSVESCRLDLRRFGVKFTANSSRPYFLGHEREDVVKHRQEFVKYFIEREQHFYTITNDAVPQWRIPTTAPTILLCHDESTYKCGEITAKRWIMPDNAPFYNKGRGRSIMCSDLLVMHPSGPFFSLTEKEYSEALKTYPNLNDDCDINYEKNSASAVITLGGDNYFNNQSILNQFKRLFQLLSFKKEYKNHNFLCLVDNSRTHTAAEIHLNAFGMRSGTRCPVDKIDYIDDNNKK
;
A
#
# COMPACT_ATOMS: atom_id res chain seq x y z
N LEU A 1 -17.27 -13.48 -45.35
CA LEU A 1 -18.47 -12.80 -44.82
C LEU A 1 -18.07 -12.09 -43.53
N VAL A 2 -17.89 -10.78 -43.52
CA VAL A 2 -17.60 -10.02 -42.30
C VAL A 2 -18.95 -9.60 -41.72
N ARG A 3 -19.32 -10.17 -40.56
CA ARG A 3 -20.55 -9.78 -39.85
C ARG A 3 -20.29 -8.56 -38.97
N SER A 4 -21.29 -7.70 -38.82
CA SER A 4 -21.21 -6.55 -37.91
C SER A 4 -21.19 -7.01 -36.45
N VAL A 5 -20.63 -6.18 -35.57
CA VAL A 5 -20.54 -6.43 -34.13
C VAL A 5 -21.94 -6.63 -33.52
N GLU A 6 -22.93 -5.88 -34.00
CA GLU A 6 -24.33 -5.95 -33.60
C GLU A 6 -24.95 -7.32 -33.92
N SER A 7 -24.67 -7.84 -35.11
CA SER A 7 -25.17 -9.15 -35.56
C SER A 7 -24.60 -10.28 -34.69
N CYS A 8 -23.30 -10.21 -34.39
CA CYS A 8 -22.65 -11.15 -33.47
C CYS A 8 -23.23 -11.09 -32.04
N ARG A 9 -23.59 -9.91 -31.53
CA ARG A 9 -24.22 -9.76 -30.19
C ARG A 9 -25.62 -10.40 -30.13
N LEU A 10 -26.39 -10.32 -31.21
CA LEU A 10 -27.71 -10.96 -31.30
C LEU A 10 -27.59 -12.49 -31.30
N ASP A 11 -26.61 -13.03 -32.04
CA ASP A 11 -26.33 -14.46 -32.06
C ASP A 11 -25.91 -14.98 -30.68
N LEU A 12 -25.02 -14.25 -29.98
CA LEU A 12 -24.62 -14.59 -28.61
C LEU A 12 -25.80 -14.63 -27.63
N ARG A 13 -26.74 -13.68 -27.73
CA ARG A 13 -27.97 -13.72 -26.92
C ARG A 13 -28.84 -14.93 -27.26
N ARG A 14 -28.97 -15.28 -28.55
CA ARG A 14 -29.72 -16.48 -29.00
C ARG A 14 -29.11 -17.78 -28.48
N PHE A 15 -27.79 -17.84 -28.35
CA PHE A 15 -27.08 -18.98 -27.75
C PHE A 15 -27.18 -19.03 -26.21
N GLY A 16 -27.97 -18.14 -25.59
CA GLY A 16 -28.17 -18.11 -24.13
C GLY A 16 -27.03 -17.45 -23.35
N VAL A 17 -26.08 -16.82 -24.04
CA VAL A 17 -24.91 -16.17 -23.43
C VAL A 17 -25.34 -14.85 -22.79
N LYS A 18 -24.99 -14.64 -21.52
CA LYS A 18 -25.33 -13.41 -20.78
C LYS A 18 -24.10 -12.51 -20.63
N PHE A 19 -24.25 -11.24 -20.98
CA PHE A 19 -23.23 -10.22 -20.70
C PHE A 19 -23.29 -9.84 -19.23
N THR A 20 -22.43 -10.45 -18.42
CA THR A 20 -22.53 -10.38 -16.96
C THR A 20 -21.26 -9.79 -16.37
N ALA A 21 -21.40 -9.07 -15.26
CA ALA A 21 -20.25 -8.61 -14.49
C ALA A 21 -19.51 -9.83 -13.89
N ASN A 22 -18.18 -9.75 -13.90
CA ASN A 22 -17.36 -10.80 -13.32
C ASN A 22 -17.61 -10.89 -11.80
N SER A 23 -18.08 -12.04 -11.31
CA SER A 23 -18.23 -12.27 -9.87
C SER A 23 -17.00 -12.98 -9.32
N SER A 24 -16.22 -12.32 -8.47
CA SER A 24 -15.02 -12.81 -7.77
C SER A 24 -15.36 -13.83 -6.64
N ARG A 25 -16.32 -14.73 -6.90
CA ARG A 25 -16.85 -15.70 -5.92
C ARG A 25 -15.84 -16.61 -5.22
N PRO A 26 -14.69 -17.03 -5.81
CA PRO A 26 -13.78 -17.96 -5.14
C PRO A 26 -13.13 -17.41 -3.86
N TYR A 27 -12.98 -16.09 -3.75
CA TYR A 27 -12.26 -15.44 -2.64
C TYR A 27 -13.13 -15.21 -1.39
N PHE A 28 -14.45 -15.35 -1.49
CA PHE A 28 -15.38 -15.05 -0.39
C PHE A 28 -15.51 -16.17 0.65
N LEU A 29 -15.28 -17.43 0.28
CA LEU A 29 -15.57 -18.57 1.17
C LEU A 29 -14.66 -18.67 2.39
N GLY A 30 -13.44 -18.12 2.33
CA GLY A 30 -12.50 -18.10 3.47
C GLY A 30 -12.78 -16.98 4.47
N HIS A 31 -13.44 -15.89 4.04
CA HIS A 31 -13.62 -14.68 4.85
C HIS A 31 -14.72 -14.81 5.93
N GLU A 32 -15.60 -15.80 5.78
CA GLU A 32 -16.74 -16.03 6.68
C GLU A 32 -16.52 -17.20 7.65
N ARG A 33 -15.31 -17.78 7.70
CA ARG A 33 -14.96 -18.74 8.75
C ARG A 33 -14.99 -18.04 10.11
N GLU A 34 -15.47 -18.75 11.12
CA GLU A 34 -15.71 -18.19 12.47
C GLU A 34 -14.45 -17.56 13.08
N ASP A 35 -13.28 -18.19 12.91
CA ASP A 35 -11.99 -17.67 13.36
C ASP A 35 -11.62 -16.34 12.68
N VAL A 36 -11.85 -16.24 11.37
CA VAL A 36 -11.59 -15.03 10.58
C VAL A 36 -12.55 -13.91 10.95
N VAL A 37 -13.84 -14.23 11.13
CA VAL A 37 -14.86 -13.26 11.55
C VAL A 37 -14.54 -12.71 12.93
N LYS A 38 -14.17 -13.59 13.88
CA LYS A 38 -13.78 -13.18 15.24
C LYS A 38 -12.55 -12.26 15.21
N HIS A 39 -11.50 -12.65 14.47
CA HIS A 39 -10.30 -11.82 14.35
C HIS A 39 -10.61 -10.45 13.71
N ARG A 40 -11.46 -10.42 12.67
CA ARG A 40 -11.92 -9.18 12.03
C ARG A 40 -12.67 -8.28 13.01
N GLN A 41 -13.53 -8.84 13.87
CA GLN A 41 -14.24 -8.08 14.89
C GLN A 41 -13.28 -7.48 15.93
N GLU A 42 -12.30 -8.25 16.40
CA GLU A 42 -11.26 -7.78 17.32
C GLU A 42 -10.42 -6.66 16.69
N PHE A 43 -10.02 -6.84 15.42
CA PHE A 43 -9.29 -5.85 14.65
C PHE A 43 -10.07 -4.54 14.50
N VAL A 44 -11.35 -4.61 14.09
CA VAL A 44 -12.20 -3.41 13.97
C VAL A 44 -12.39 -2.74 15.34
N LYS A 45 -12.61 -3.52 16.39
CA LYS A 45 -12.75 -3.01 17.76
C LYS A 45 -11.51 -2.22 18.20
N TYR A 46 -10.30 -2.72 17.89
CA TYR A 46 -9.05 -2.02 18.21
C TYR A 46 -9.00 -0.58 17.66
N PHE A 47 -9.45 -0.37 16.41
CA PHE A 47 -9.47 0.95 15.78
C PHE A 47 -10.58 1.84 16.33
N ILE A 48 -11.79 1.31 16.54
CA ILE A 48 -12.91 2.08 17.09
C ILE A 48 -12.57 2.61 18.48
N GLU A 49 -11.98 1.78 19.35
CA GLU A 49 -11.59 2.18 20.71
C GLU A 49 -10.51 3.27 20.73
N ARG A 50 -9.75 3.42 19.64
CA ARG A 50 -8.64 4.37 19.51
C ARG A 50 -8.92 5.47 18.48
N GLU A 51 -10.16 5.60 18.02
CA GLU A 51 -10.54 6.56 16.96
C GLU A 51 -10.07 7.98 17.30
N GLN A 52 -10.16 8.37 18.57
CA GLN A 52 -9.73 9.68 19.09
C GLN A 52 -8.24 10.02 18.88
N HIS A 53 -7.41 9.02 18.62
CA HIS A 53 -5.97 9.19 18.35
C HIS A 53 -5.67 9.32 16.86
N PHE A 54 -6.58 8.94 15.97
CA PHE A 54 -6.36 8.96 14.53
C PHE A 54 -7.00 10.18 13.88
N TYR A 55 -6.43 10.60 12.76
CA TYR A 55 -7.13 11.48 11.83
C TYR A 55 -8.20 10.67 11.12
N THR A 56 -9.45 11.13 11.15
CA THR A 56 -10.56 10.50 10.41
C THR A 56 -11.30 11.52 9.57
N ILE A 57 -12.10 11.04 8.63
CA ILE A 57 -12.90 11.89 7.75
C ILE A 57 -14.37 11.72 8.14
N THR A 58 -15.11 12.82 8.24
CA THR A 58 -16.55 12.77 8.52
C THR A 58 -17.33 12.21 7.34
N ASN A 59 -18.45 11.54 7.63
CA ASN A 59 -19.37 11.02 6.62
C ASN A 59 -20.40 12.08 6.15
N ASP A 60 -20.08 13.36 6.30
CA ASP A 60 -20.98 14.45 5.90
C ASP A 60 -20.99 14.61 4.37
N ALA A 61 -22.00 15.32 3.85
CA ALA A 61 -22.09 15.62 2.41
C ALA A 61 -20.83 16.32 1.86
N VAL A 62 -20.14 17.07 2.72
CA VAL A 62 -18.79 17.59 2.48
C VAL A 62 -17.88 17.00 3.56
N PRO A 63 -17.04 16.00 3.22
CA PRO A 63 -16.19 15.32 4.20
C PRO A 63 -15.18 16.31 4.82
N GLN A 64 -15.08 16.31 6.15
CA GLN A 64 -14.14 17.13 6.91
C GLN A 64 -13.18 16.27 7.74
N TRP A 65 -11.98 16.79 8.00
CA TRP A 65 -11.02 16.11 8.87
C TRP A 65 -11.41 16.26 10.33
N ARG A 66 -11.48 15.13 11.05
CA ARG A 66 -11.44 15.07 12.50
C ARG A 66 -9.98 14.98 12.93
N ILE A 67 -9.56 15.94 13.75
CA ILE A 67 -8.19 16.04 14.25
C ILE A 67 -8.13 15.38 15.63
N PRO A 68 -7.17 14.48 15.87
CA PRO A 68 -7.01 13.83 17.16
C PRO A 68 -6.67 14.84 18.27
N THR A 69 -7.26 14.66 19.45
CA THR A 69 -7.12 15.60 20.58
C THR A 69 -5.98 15.21 21.53
N THR A 70 -5.60 13.94 21.57
CA THR A 70 -4.55 13.40 22.45
C THR A 70 -3.68 12.40 21.71
N ALA A 71 -2.35 12.46 21.92
CA ALA A 71 -1.36 11.54 21.35
C ALA A 71 -1.62 11.21 19.85
N PRO A 72 -1.52 12.22 18.96
CA PRO A 72 -1.96 12.07 17.58
C PRO A 72 -1.15 10.97 16.89
N THR A 73 -1.86 10.06 16.23
CA THR A 73 -1.30 8.88 15.59
C THR A 73 -1.66 8.92 14.10
N ILE A 74 -0.63 8.86 13.26
CA ILE A 74 -0.78 8.80 11.81
C ILE A 74 -0.90 7.33 11.39
N LEU A 75 -2.00 7.01 10.72
CA LEU A 75 -2.20 5.70 10.11
C LEU A 75 -1.55 5.68 8.72
N LEU A 76 -0.64 4.73 8.51
CA LEU A 76 0.03 4.47 7.25
C LEU A 76 -0.46 3.14 6.70
N CYS A 77 -1.22 3.14 5.61
CA CYS A 77 -1.71 1.92 4.97
C CYS A 77 -0.82 1.60 3.78
N HIS A 78 -0.22 0.42 3.77
CA HIS A 78 0.65 -0.03 2.68
C HIS A 78 -0.01 -1.21 1.95
N ASP A 79 0.09 -1.20 0.62
CA ASP A 79 -0.41 -2.26 -0.26
C ASP A 79 0.37 -2.29 -1.58
N GLU A 80 0.38 -3.45 -2.24
CA GLU A 80 0.95 -3.63 -3.57
C GLU A 80 -0.11 -3.97 -4.62
N SER A 81 -0.09 -3.20 -5.72
CA SER A 81 -0.98 -3.41 -6.86
C SER A 81 -0.20 -3.84 -8.09
N THR A 82 -0.70 -4.84 -8.81
CA THR A 82 -0.14 -5.26 -10.11
C THR A 82 -1.07 -4.86 -11.24
N TYR A 83 -0.58 -4.03 -12.14
CA TYR A 83 -1.28 -3.63 -13.36
C TYR A 83 -0.76 -4.45 -14.53
N LYS A 84 -1.65 -5.13 -15.27
CA LYS A 84 -1.26 -5.90 -16.46
C LYS A 84 -1.76 -5.27 -17.75
N CYS A 85 -0.92 -5.29 -18.78
CA CYS A 85 -1.33 -4.94 -20.13
C CYS A 85 -2.30 -6.00 -20.68
N GLY A 86 -3.44 -5.56 -21.18
CA GLY A 86 -4.49 -6.46 -21.70
C GLY A 86 -5.39 -7.07 -20.64
N GLU A 87 -5.54 -6.42 -19.47
CA GLU A 87 -6.60 -6.81 -18.53
C GLU A 87 -7.96 -6.85 -19.20
N ILE A 88 -8.69 -7.92 -18.91
CA ILE A 88 -9.95 -8.24 -19.55
C ILE A 88 -11.01 -7.27 -19.01
N THR A 89 -11.89 -6.79 -19.88
CA THR A 89 -13.02 -5.94 -19.49
C THR A 89 -13.83 -6.58 -18.36
N ALA A 90 -14.28 -5.75 -17.40
CA ALA A 90 -15.02 -6.17 -16.20
C ALA A 90 -16.33 -6.94 -16.48
N LYS A 91 -16.77 -6.95 -17.74
CA LYS A 91 -17.95 -7.66 -18.24
C LYS A 91 -17.57 -8.50 -19.45
N ARG A 92 -18.01 -9.76 -19.46
CA ARG A 92 -17.85 -10.68 -20.59
C ARG A 92 -19.15 -11.43 -20.87
N TRP A 93 -19.23 -11.96 -22.07
CA TRP A 93 -20.29 -12.87 -22.47
C TRP A 93 -20.01 -14.25 -21.86
N ILE A 94 -20.85 -14.70 -20.92
CA ILE A 94 -20.68 -15.95 -20.18
C ILE A 94 -21.79 -16.93 -20.56
N MET A 95 -21.41 -18.15 -20.91
CA MET A 95 -22.34 -19.27 -21.09
C MET A 95 -22.82 -19.76 -19.71
N PRO A 96 -24.11 -20.13 -19.55
CA PRO A 96 -24.55 -20.84 -18.36
C PRO A 96 -23.66 -22.06 -18.10
N ASP A 97 -23.29 -22.28 -16.84
CA ASP A 97 -22.61 -23.48 -16.33
C ASP A 97 -21.15 -23.72 -16.77
N ASN A 98 -20.58 -22.84 -17.60
CA ASN A 98 -19.20 -22.98 -18.07
C ASN A 98 -18.45 -21.64 -18.01
N ALA A 99 -18.24 -21.13 -16.80
CA ALA A 99 -17.44 -19.94 -16.57
C ALA A 99 -15.95 -20.31 -16.57
N PRO A 100 -15.18 -20.04 -17.65
CA PRO A 100 -13.77 -20.37 -17.67
C PRO A 100 -13.03 -19.58 -16.59
N PHE A 101 -12.10 -20.23 -15.90
CA PHE A 101 -11.16 -19.58 -14.98
C PHE A 101 -10.42 -18.45 -15.70
N TYR A 102 -10.06 -17.43 -14.93
CA TYR A 102 -9.27 -16.31 -15.42
C TYR A 102 -7.90 -16.84 -15.89
N ASN A 103 -7.60 -16.72 -17.18
CA ASN A 103 -6.20 -16.70 -17.60
C ASN A 103 -5.67 -15.31 -17.28
N LYS A 104 -4.82 -15.20 -16.25
CA LYS A 104 -4.03 -13.97 -16.02
C LYS A 104 -3.31 -13.67 -17.33
N GLY A 105 -3.57 -12.51 -17.95
CA GLY A 105 -3.02 -12.16 -19.25
C GLY A 105 -1.49 -12.30 -19.28
N ARG A 106 -0.94 -12.71 -20.44
CA ARG A 106 0.51 -12.84 -20.70
C ARG A 106 1.18 -11.50 -21.05
N GLY A 107 0.47 -10.37 -20.90
CA GLY A 107 0.99 -9.05 -21.20
C GLY A 107 2.04 -8.59 -20.19
N ARG A 108 2.83 -7.58 -20.58
CA ARG A 108 3.74 -6.88 -19.66
C ARG A 108 2.95 -6.36 -18.47
N SER A 109 3.58 -6.34 -17.30
CA SER A 109 2.95 -5.84 -16.09
C SER A 109 3.85 -4.85 -15.35
N ILE A 110 3.24 -4.04 -14.50
CA ILE A 110 3.92 -3.12 -13.61
C ILE A 110 3.37 -3.41 -12.22
N MET A 111 4.26 -3.57 -11.25
CA MET A 111 3.90 -3.69 -9.86
C MET A 111 4.23 -2.38 -9.16
N CYS A 112 3.24 -1.78 -8.53
CA CYS A 112 3.38 -0.56 -7.75
C CYS A 112 3.16 -0.91 -6.27
N SER A 113 4.00 -0.36 -5.40
CA SER A 113 3.88 -0.46 -3.96
C SER A 113 3.83 0.96 -3.40
N ASP A 114 2.79 1.27 -2.62
CA ASP A 114 2.57 2.63 -2.16
C ASP A 114 2.09 2.68 -0.70
N LEU A 115 2.21 3.86 -0.11
CA LEU A 115 1.87 4.14 1.28
C LEU A 115 0.86 5.27 1.34
N LEU A 116 -0.37 4.91 1.72
CA LEU A 116 -1.42 5.85 1.98
C LEU A 116 -1.31 6.41 3.41
N VAL A 117 -1.40 7.72 3.54
CA VAL A 117 -1.35 8.42 4.82
C VAL A 117 -2.72 8.98 5.15
N MET A 118 -3.21 8.64 6.34
CA MET A 118 -4.42 9.26 6.89
C MET A 118 -4.03 10.54 7.63
N HIS A 119 -3.82 11.62 6.87
CA HIS A 119 -3.48 12.95 7.38
C HIS A 119 -3.90 14.05 6.37
N PRO A 120 -4.23 15.29 6.81
CA PRO A 120 -4.62 16.40 5.93
C PRO A 120 -3.58 16.80 4.86
N SER A 121 -2.32 16.44 5.04
CA SER A 121 -1.22 16.72 4.11
C SER A 121 -1.34 16.01 2.76
N GLY A 122 -2.23 15.03 2.66
CA GLY A 122 -2.51 14.32 1.42
C GLY A 122 -2.46 12.82 1.59
N PRO A 123 -3.08 12.09 0.65
CA PRO A 123 -3.25 10.65 0.81
C PRO A 123 -1.96 9.88 0.55
N PHE A 124 -0.94 10.45 -0.10
CA PHE A 124 0.33 9.78 -0.37
C PHE A 124 1.47 10.44 0.41
N PHE A 125 2.36 9.63 0.96
CA PHE A 125 3.52 10.14 1.67
C PHE A 125 4.52 10.77 0.69
N SER A 126 4.91 12.02 0.93
CA SER A 126 6.06 12.63 0.26
C SER A 126 6.66 13.76 1.08
N LEU A 127 7.97 13.93 0.95
CA LEU A 127 8.70 15.09 1.45
C LEU A 127 8.69 16.22 0.42
N THR A 128 8.70 17.45 0.94
CA THR A 128 9.03 18.63 0.12
C THR A 128 10.49 18.58 -0.32
N GLU A 129 10.85 19.32 -1.37
CA GLU A 129 12.24 19.39 -1.85
C GLU A 129 13.23 19.83 -0.76
N LYS A 130 12.80 20.74 0.14
CA LYS A 130 13.62 21.17 1.27
C LYS A 130 13.86 20.03 2.26
N GLU A 131 12.80 19.39 2.72
CA GLU A 131 12.87 18.24 3.65
C GLU A 131 13.69 17.09 3.04
N TYR A 132 13.53 16.81 1.74
CA TYR A 132 14.31 15.76 1.07
C TYR A 132 15.79 16.12 0.94
N SER A 133 16.12 17.39 0.68
CA SER A 133 17.51 17.83 0.64
C SER A 133 18.22 17.68 2.00
N GLU A 134 17.49 17.86 3.11
CA GLU A 134 17.97 17.62 4.47
C GLU A 134 18.11 16.11 4.75
N ALA A 135 17.14 15.32 4.29
CA ALA A 135 17.17 13.87 4.37
C ALA A 135 18.41 13.30 3.65
N LEU A 136 18.73 13.79 2.44
CA LEU A 136 19.89 13.37 1.67
C LEU A 136 21.23 13.69 2.32
N LYS A 137 21.33 14.80 3.07
CA LYS A 137 22.54 15.12 3.84
C LYS A 137 22.79 14.11 4.95
N THR A 138 21.73 13.59 5.54
CA THR A 138 21.79 12.63 6.67
C THR A 138 21.88 11.18 6.18
N TYR A 139 21.14 10.86 5.13
CA TYR A 139 21.01 9.54 4.53
C TYR A 139 21.32 9.60 3.03
N PRO A 140 22.61 9.62 2.64
CA PRO A 140 23.01 9.63 1.23
C PRO A 140 22.49 8.43 0.45
N ASN A 141 22.25 7.30 1.15
CA ASN A 141 21.71 6.06 0.58
C ASN A 141 20.30 6.21 -0.01
N LEU A 142 19.59 7.30 0.29
CA LEU A 142 18.30 7.61 -0.33
C LEU A 142 18.42 7.92 -1.83
N ASN A 143 19.63 8.22 -2.30
CA ASN A 143 19.94 8.47 -3.70
C ASN A 143 20.63 7.28 -4.40
N ASP A 144 20.79 6.15 -3.70
CA ASP A 144 21.41 4.97 -4.30
C ASP A 144 20.46 4.37 -5.34
N ASP A 145 21.00 4.05 -6.51
CA ASP A 145 20.30 3.22 -7.49
C ASP A 145 20.12 1.81 -6.89
N CYS A 146 18.88 1.40 -6.72
CA CYS A 146 18.53 0.05 -6.32
C CYS A 146 17.62 -0.57 -7.38
N ASP A 147 17.42 -1.89 -7.32
CA ASP A 147 16.59 -2.63 -8.29
C ASP A 147 15.10 -2.20 -8.29
N ILE A 148 14.73 -1.30 -7.37
CA ILE A 148 13.39 -0.76 -7.18
C ILE A 148 13.43 0.71 -7.58
N ASN A 149 12.55 1.11 -8.50
CA ASN A 149 12.43 2.52 -8.87
C ASN A 149 11.57 3.22 -7.82
N TYR A 150 12.21 3.89 -6.87
CA TYR A 150 11.51 4.75 -5.91
C TYR A 150 11.10 6.07 -6.55
N GLU A 151 9.90 6.52 -6.23
CA GLU A 151 9.48 7.89 -6.51
C GLU A 151 10.35 8.86 -5.71
N LYS A 152 10.74 9.95 -6.34
CA LYS A 152 11.56 10.98 -5.72
C LYS A 152 10.86 11.53 -4.47
N ASN A 153 11.60 11.72 -3.39
CA ASN A 153 11.11 12.24 -2.10
C ASN A 153 10.02 11.38 -1.41
N SER A 154 9.73 10.18 -1.92
CA SER A 154 8.74 9.27 -1.36
C SER A 154 9.34 7.88 -1.11
N ALA A 155 8.59 7.02 -0.42
CA ALA A 155 8.83 5.60 -0.32
C ALA A 155 7.96 4.77 -1.31
N SER A 156 7.15 5.42 -2.15
CA SER A 156 6.43 4.76 -3.25
C SER A 156 7.42 4.13 -4.23
N ALA A 157 7.12 2.93 -4.69
CA ALA A 157 8.04 2.11 -5.47
C ALA A 157 7.35 1.45 -6.66
N VAL A 158 8.04 1.40 -7.79
CA VAL A 158 7.55 0.75 -9.01
C VAL A 158 8.59 -0.25 -9.54
N ILE A 159 8.11 -1.45 -9.87
CA ILE A 159 8.89 -2.49 -10.54
C ILE A 159 8.23 -2.79 -11.89
N THR A 160 8.97 -2.58 -12.97
CA THR A 160 8.54 -2.97 -14.32
C THR A 160 8.79 -4.47 -14.51
N LEU A 161 7.73 -5.25 -14.72
CA LEU A 161 7.82 -6.71 -14.87
C LEU A 161 8.26 -7.04 -16.31
N GLY A 162 9.58 -7.09 -16.50
CA GLY A 162 10.27 -7.56 -17.71
C GLY A 162 11.25 -8.73 -17.48
N GLY A 163 11.29 -9.25 -16.25
CA GLY A 163 12.09 -10.38 -15.74
C GLY A 163 11.53 -10.89 -14.40
N ASP A 164 12.24 -11.76 -13.68
CA ASP A 164 11.86 -12.37 -12.38
C ASP A 164 11.79 -11.37 -11.19
N ASN A 165 11.40 -10.13 -11.43
CA ASN A 165 11.44 -9.06 -10.42
C ASN A 165 10.05 -8.83 -9.82
N TYR A 166 9.79 -9.44 -8.66
CA TYR A 166 8.60 -9.19 -7.83
C TYR A 166 9.02 -8.48 -6.53
N PHE A 167 8.07 -7.83 -5.82
CA PHE A 167 8.35 -7.41 -4.45
C PHE A 167 8.59 -8.65 -3.57
N ASN A 168 9.85 -8.86 -3.21
CA ASN A 168 10.26 -9.88 -2.28
C ASN A 168 10.41 -9.28 -0.88
N ASN A 169 10.73 -10.10 0.10
CA ASN A 169 10.89 -9.64 1.48
C ASN A 169 11.90 -8.50 1.54
N GLN A 170 13.07 -8.64 0.91
CA GLN A 170 14.13 -7.64 0.99
C GLN A 170 13.72 -6.29 0.38
N SER A 171 12.97 -6.29 -0.72
CA SER A 171 12.50 -5.06 -1.35
C SER A 171 11.47 -4.33 -0.50
N ILE A 172 10.54 -5.05 0.12
CA ILE A 172 9.59 -4.49 1.09
C ILE A 172 10.32 -3.95 2.33
N LEU A 173 11.30 -4.68 2.85
CA LEU A 173 12.10 -4.20 3.97
C LEU A 173 12.87 -2.93 3.63
N ASN A 174 13.45 -2.85 2.43
CA ASN A 174 14.13 -1.65 1.98
C ASN A 174 13.16 -0.47 1.82
N GLN A 175 11.94 -0.72 1.36
CA GLN A 175 10.90 0.29 1.26
C GLN A 175 10.50 0.85 2.63
N PHE A 176 10.26 -0.01 3.62
CA PHE A 176 9.97 0.44 4.99
C PHE A 176 11.17 1.15 5.64
N LYS A 177 12.40 0.71 5.40
CA LYS A 177 13.61 1.43 5.85
C LYS A 177 13.64 2.85 5.28
N ARG A 178 13.42 2.97 3.97
CA ARG A 178 13.36 4.26 3.28
C ARG A 178 12.25 5.14 3.87
N LEU A 179 11.06 4.58 4.07
CA LEU A 179 9.95 5.29 4.72
C LEU A 179 10.34 5.84 6.09
N PHE A 180 10.89 5.01 6.98
CA PHE A 180 11.26 5.45 8.33
C PHE A 180 12.37 6.51 8.32
N GLN A 181 13.33 6.43 7.39
CA GLN A 181 14.32 7.48 7.16
C GLN A 181 13.69 8.79 6.71
N LEU A 182 12.68 8.75 5.84
CA LEU A 182 12.02 9.95 5.33
C LEU A 182 11.06 10.56 6.36
N LEU A 183 10.36 9.75 7.15
CA LEU A 183 9.36 10.21 8.13
C LEU A 183 9.96 11.17 9.17
N SER A 184 11.24 11.01 9.55
CA SER A 184 11.90 11.91 10.51
C SER A 184 12.05 13.35 10.01
N PHE A 185 11.93 13.59 8.70
CA PHE A 185 12.06 14.91 8.09
C PHE A 185 10.73 15.56 7.77
N LYS A 186 9.60 14.84 7.85
CA LYS A 186 8.29 15.41 7.55
C LYS A 186 7.84 16.32 8.69
N LYS A 187 7.95 17.64 8.51
CA LYS A 187 7.69 18.63 9.58
C LYS A 187 6.27 18.54 10.14
N GLU A 188 5.30 18.27 9.26
CA GLU A 188 3.88 18.11 9.62
C GLU A 188 3.63 16.93 10.56
N TYR A 189 4.50 15.91 10.55
CA TYR A 189 4.32 14.69 11.34
C TYR A 189 5.09 14.72 12.66
N LYS A 190 5.67 15.88 13.00
CA LYS A 190 6.38 16.05 14.27
C LYS A 190 5.46 15.76 15.45
N ASN A 191 5.98 15.05 16.46
CA ASN A 191 5.25 14.65 17.68
C ASN A 191 4.05 13.71 17.45
N HIS A 192 4.00 13.03 16.31
CA HIS A 192 3.00 12.00 16.05
C HIS A 192 3.55 10.61 16.36
N ASN A 193 2.67 9.72 16.80
CA ASN A 193 2.91 8.28 16.73
C ASN A 193 2.58 7.79 15.32
N PHE A 194 3.13 6.64 14.93
CA PHE A 194 2.82 6.01 13.64
C PHE A 194 2.27 4.61 13.87
N LEU A 195 1.22 4.26 13.12
CA LEU A 195 0.70 2.91 13.04
C LEU A 195 0.70 2.49 11.57
N CYS A 196 1.46 1.45 11.23
CA CYS A 196 1.47 0.89 9.88
C CYS A 196 0.45 -0.25 9.79
N LEU A 197 -0.48 -0.14 8.86
CA LEU A 197 -1.41 -1.19 8.48
C LEU A 197 -0.93 -1.84 7.17
N VAL A 198 -0.68 -3.13 7.23
CA VAL A 198 -0.26 -3.98 6.10
C VAL A 198 -1.18 -5.18 5.99
N ASP A 199 -1.21 -5.82 4.83
CA ASP A 199 -1.89 -7.11 4.69
C ASP A 199 -1.09 -8.23 5.41
N ASN A 200 -1.70 -9.42 5.50
CA ASN A 200 -1.05 -10.58 6.12
C ASN A 200 -0.30 -11.44 5.10
N SER A 201 0.38 -10.83 4.13
CA SER A 201 1.23 -11.55 3.20
C SER A 201 2.46 -12.12 3.92
N ARG A 202 3.00 -13.21 3.35
CA ARG A 202 4.28 -13.79 3.81
C ARG A 202 5.41 -12.78 3.70
N THR A 203 5.35 -11.85 2.76
CA THR A 203 6.39 -10.81 2.58
C THR A 203 6.43 -9.82 3.74
N HIS A 204 5.28 -9.50 4.34
CA HIS A 204 5.18 -8.62 5.52
C HIS A 204 5.46 -9.33 6.84
N THR A 205 5.29 -10.65 6.90
CA THR A 205 5.51 -11.47 8.10
C THR A 205 6.84 -12.23 8.08
N ALA A 206 7.58 -12.17 6.98
CA ALA A 206 8.82 -12.93 6.78
C ALA A 206 9.97 -12.54 7.69
N ALA A 207 9.92 -11.35 8.27
CA ALA A 207 10.94 -10.87 9.18
C ALA A 207 10.26 -10.28 10.41
N GLU A 208 10.48 -10.90 11.56
CA GLU A 208 10.31 -10.21 12.83
C GLU A 208 11.47 -9.23 12.95
N ILE A 209 11.26 -8.03 12.46
CA ILE A 209 12.28 -7.00 12.57
C ILE A 209 12.08 -6.31 13.90
N HIS A 210 12.89 -6.73 14.87
CA HIS A 210 13.24 -5.83 15.95
C HIS A 210 13.69 -4.53 15.31
N LEU A 211 13.04 -3.40 15.66
CA LEU A 211 13.44 -2.06 15.21
C LEU A 211 14.96 -1.82 15.39
N ASN A 212 15.58 -2.52 16.35
CA ASN A 212 17.02 -2.57 16.61
C ASN A 212 17.89 -3.18 15.47
N ALA A 213 17.33 -3.99 14.57
CA ALA A 213 18.05 -4.64 13.47
C ALA A 213 18.29 -3.71 12.26
N PHE A 214 17.59 -2.57 12.21
CA PHE A 214 17.82 -1.52 11.20
C PHE A 214 19.10 -0.70 11.45
N GLY A 215 19.76 -0.87 12.61
CA GLY A 215 20.95 -0.12 13.03
C GLY A 215 22.27 -0.90 13.07
N MET A 216 22.35 -2.13 12.54
CA MET A 216 23.54 -2.97 12.73
C MET A 216 24.62 -2.75 11.67
N ARG A 217 25.69 -2.04 12.04
CA ARG A 217 27.06 -2.36 11.59
C ARG A 217 27.80 -3.07 12.72
N SER A 218 28.87 -3.79 12.37
CA SER A 218 29.73 -4.48 13.35
C SER A 218 30.24 -3.48 14.41
N GLY A 219 29.77 -3.62 15.66
CA GLY A 219 30.39 -2.99 16.83
C GLY A 219 29.55 -2.17 17.81
N THR A 220 28.27 -1.80 17.58
CA THR A 220 27.54 -0.99 18.61
C THR A 220 26.01 -1.16 18.65
N ARG A 221 25.47 -0.84 19.84
CA ARG A 221 24.06 -0.74 20.26
C ARG A 221 23.31 0.36 19.49
N CYS A 222 22.06 0.10 19.10
CA CYS A 222 21.14 1.11 18.56
C CYS A 222 20.80 2.18 19.64
N PRO A 223 20.91 3.50 19.36
CA PRO A 223 20.83 4.54 20.39
C PRO A 223 19.55 5.41 20.31
N VAL A 224 18.39 4.87 19.94
CA VAL A 224 17.19 5.71 19.78
C VAL A 224 15.99 5.12 20.52
N ASP A 225 15.95 5.40 21.83
CA ASP A 225 14.75 5.18 22.66
C ASP A 225 13.63 6.19 22.32
N LYS A 226 13.95 7.26 21.57
CA LYS A 226 13.08 8.38 21.21
C LYS A 226 13.55 9.09 19.93
N ILE A 227 12.64 9.41 19.01
CA ILE A 227 12.94 10.22 17.82
C ILE A 227 13.21 11.67 18.26
N ASP A 228 14.47 12.10 18.22
CA ASP A 228 14.87 13.48 18.50
C ASP A 228 14.71 14.34 17.24
N TYR A 229 14.06 15.50 17.41
CA TYR A 229 13.88 16.48 16.34
C TYR A 229 15.09 17.39 16.28
N ILE A 230 15.63 17.62 15.09
CA ILE A 230 16.67 18.63 14.88
C ILE A 230 16.01 19.88 14.32
N ASP A 231 16.14 20.99 15.04
CA ASP A 231 15.60 22.28 14.59
C ASP A 231 16.46 22.91 13.47
N ASP A 232 15.97 24.02 12.91
CA ASP A 232 16.66 24.74 11.83
C ASP A 232 18.05 25.29 12.25
N ASN A 233 18.42 25.20 13.54
CA ASN A 233 19.72 25.57 14.11
C ASN A 233 20.59 24.36 14.49
N ASN A 234 20.23 23.17 14.03
CA ASN A 234 20.96 21.93 14.29
C ASN A 234 20.99 21.52 15.78
N LYS A 235 20.01 21.98 16.56
CA LYS A 235 19.87 21.65 17.98
C LYS A 235 18.88 20.51 18.16
N LYS A 236 19.29 19.51 18.95
CA LYS A 236 18.46 18.38 19.38
C LYS A 236 17.43 18.80 20.42
#